data_AF-A0AAE3CVN7-F1
#
_entry.id   AF-A0AAE3CVN7-F1
#
_cell.length_a   1.000
_cell.length_b   1.000
_cell.length_c   1.000
_cell.angle_alpha   90.00
_cell.angle_beta   90.00
_cell.angle_gamma   90.00
#
_symmetry.space_group_name_H-M   'P 1'
#
loop_
_entity.id
_entity.type
_entity.pdbx_description
1 polymer ?
#
loop_
_entity_poly.entity_id
_entity_poly.type
_entity_poly.pdbx_seq_one_letter_code
_entity_poly.pdbx_strand_id
1 'polypeptide(L)'
;MSHRITGQSRHQSTLYPEIMDDFVREDNPVRVIDVFVEHLGLLDLGFENVNPMSTGRPSYYLAMMLKLYIYGYLNRIQLSRRLEKEYNRNVELMWLIERLSPDFKAIANFRKGNTKDENAKEFGPTVAASKLT
;
A
#
# COMPACT_ATOMS: atom_id res chain seq x y z
N MET A 1 4.68 -20.77 -45.25
CA MET A 1 5.24 -19.43 -44.96
C MET A 1 5.18 -19.23 -43.46
N SER A 2 6.31 -19.38 -42.76
CA SER A 2 6.36 -19.33 -41.30
C SER A 2 6.51 -17.88 -40.84
N HIS A 3 5.43 -17.23 -40.40
CA HIS A 3 5.48 -15.87 -39.88
C HIS A 3 6.06 -15.87 -38.45
N ARG A 4 7.28 -15.36 -38.27
CA ARG A 4 7.91 -15.23 -36.96
C ARG A 4 7.51 -13.88 -36.36
N ILE A 5 6.86 -13.91 -35.20
CA ILE A 5 6.51 -12.70 -34.44
C ILE A 5 7.80 -12.15 -33.80
N THR A 6 8.12 -10.87 -34.05
CA THR A 6 9.26 -10.15 -33.46
C THR A 6 8.76 -9.06 -32.52
N GLY A 7 9.46 -8.84 -31.40
CA GLY A 7 9.11 -7.79 -30.44
C GLY A 7 9.45 -6.37 -30.91
N GLN A 8 9.03 -5.37 -30.14
CA GLN A 8 9.37 -3.96 -30.37
C GLN A 8 10.80 -3.63 -29.89
N SER A 9 11.43 -2.62 -30.49
CA SER A 9 12.80 -2.20 -30.15
C SER A 9 12.82 -1.32 -28.90
N ARG A 10 13.72 -1.59 -27.95
CA ARG A 10 13.95 -0.75 -26.75
C ARG A 10 14.41 0.69 -27.03
N HIS A 11 14.78 0.99 -28.28
CA HIS A 11 15.19 2.32 -28.73
C HIS A 11 14.10 3.04 -29.53
N GLN A 12 12.92 2.42 -29.67
CA GLN A 12 11.79 3.00 -30.36
C GLN A 12 11.19 4.12 -29.50
N SER A 13 11.11 5.33 -30.05
CA SER A 13 10.42 6.47 -29.44
C SER A 13 8.97 6.53 -29.90
N THR A 14 8.06 6.91 -29.01
CA THR A 14 6.68 7.28 -29.33
C THR A 14 6.55 8.81 -29.48
N LEU A 15 5.50 9.27 -30.17
CA LEU A 15 5.21 10.71 -30.31
C LEU A 15 4.78 11.34 -28.98
N TYR A 16 4.04 10.59 -28.16
CA TYR A 16 3.60 10.96 -26.82
C TYR A 16 4.12 9.94 -25.80
N PRO A 17 4.54 10.38 -24.60
CA PRO A 17 4.93 9.47 -23.53
C PRO A 17 3.72 8.67 -23.05
N GLU A 18 3.91 7.37 -22.84
CA GLU A 18 2.92 6.51 -22.19
C GLU A 18 2.72 6.94 -20.73
N ILE A 19 1.46 6.95 -20.27
CA ILE A 19 1.15 7.25 -18.86
C ILE A 19 1.26 5.97 -18.03
N MET A 20 1.44 6.11 -16.72
CA MET A 20 1.61 4.94 -15.84
C MET A 20 0.41 3.99 -15.88
N ASP A 21 -0.78 4.53 -16.12
CA ASP A 21 -2.02 3.78 -16.22
C ASP A 21 -2.07 2.84 -17.44
N ASP A 22 -1.35 3.17 -18.52
CA ASP A 22 -1.29 2.35 -19.74
C ASP A 22 -0.59 1.00 -19.52
N PHE A 23 0.29 0.93 -18.52
CA PHE A 23 1.06 -0.28 -18.20
C PHE A 23 0.30 -1.27 -17.31
N VAL A 24 -0.80 -0.84 -16.68
CA VAL A 24 -1.58 -1.66 -15.76
C VAL A 24 -2.96 -1.87 -16.37
N ARG A 25 -3.23 -3.09 -16.82
CA ARG A 25 -4.54 -3.43 -17.39
C ARG A 25 -5.68 -3.18 -16.40
N GLU A 26 -6.88 -2.92 -16.92
CA GLU A 26 -8.10 -2.70 -16.12
C GLU A 26 -8.49 -3.91 -15.27
N ASP A 27 -8.18 -5.13 -15.73
CA ASP A 27 -8.45 -6.39 -15.03
C ASP A 27 -7.38 -6.76 -13.99
N ASN A 28 -6.37 -5.91 -13.79
CA ASN A 28 -5.29 -6.20 -12.86
C ASN A 28 -5.78 -6.10 -11.39
N PRO A 29 -5.53 -7.12 -10.55
CA PRO A 29 -5.95 -7.12 -9.14
C PRO A 29 -5.37 -5.96 -8.33
N VAL A 30 -4.28 -5.32 -8.77
CA VAL A 30 -3.71 -4.14 -8.11
C VAL A 30 -4.72 -2.99 -8.00
N ARG A 31 -5.62 -2.84 -8.99
CA ARG A 31 -6.67 -1.82 -8.99
C ARG A 31 -7.73 -2.09 -7.92
N VAL A 32 -7.98 -3.36 -7.58
CA VAL A 32 -8.88 -3.72 -6.48
C VAL A 32 -8.30 -3.26 -5.14
N ILE A 33 -6.98 -3.42 -4.94
CA ILE A 33 -6.31 -2.96 -3.72
C ILE A 33 -6.45 -1.44 -3.59
N ASP A 34 -6.26 -0.72 -4.69
CA ASP A 34 -6.34 0.73 -4.76
C ASP A 34 -7.72 1.25 -4.32
N VAL A 35 -8.76 0.80 -5.01
CA VAL A 35 -10.16 1.15 -4.72
C VAL A 35 -10.57 0.70 -3.33
N PHE A 36 -10.20 -0.52 -2.91
CA PHE A 36 -10.53 -1.06 -1.59
C PHE A 36 -10.01 -0.18 -0.46
N VAL A 37 -8.75 0.26 -0.56
CA VAL A 37 -8.14 1.10 0.48
C VAL A 37 -8.70 2.52 0.46
N GLU A 38 -9.09 3.06 -0.70
CA GLU A 38 -9.72 4.38 -0.80
C GLU A 38 -11.11 4.45 -0.17
N HIS A 39 -11.87 3.36 -0.28
CA HIS A 39 -13.18 3.25 0.35
C HIS A 39 -13.11 2.84 1.81
N LEU A 40 -11.91 2.57 2.33
CA LEU A 40 -11.71 2.21 3.72
C LEU A 40 -11.75 3.47 4.58
N GLY A 41 -12.70 3.54 5.52
CA GLY A 41 -12.73 4.57 6.57
C GLY A 41 -11.58 4.37 7.55
N LEU A 42 -10.35 4.70 7.15
CA LEU A 42 -9.13 4.45 7.94
C LEU A 42 -9.20 5.07 9.34
N LEU A 43 -9.80 6.26 9.44
CA LEU A 43 -10.01 6.94 10.72
C LEU A 43 -10.98 6.15 11.62
N ASP A 44 -12.08 5.66 11.05
CA ASP A 44 -13.11 4.91 11.78
C ASP A 44 -12.62 3.53 12.23
N LEU A 45 -11.63 2.98 11.51
CA LEU A 45 -10.98 1.71 11.84
C LEU A 45 -9.91 1.84 12.93
N GLY A 46 -9.79 3.00 13.58
CA GLY A 46 -8.82 3.21 14.65
C GLY A 46 -7.39 3.31 14.16
N PHE A 47 -7.15 3.52 12.85
CA PHE A 47 -5.85 3.98 12.38
C PHE A 47 -5.70 5.48 12.69
N GLU A 48 -5.73 5.82 13.97
CA GLU A 48 -5.44 7.17 14.45
C GLU A 48 -3.98 7.47 14.16
N ASN A 49 -3.74 8.40 13.24
CA ASN A 49 -2.46 9.06 12.99
C ASN A 49 -1.24 8.15 13.23
N VAL A 50 -0.80 7.46 12.17
CA VAL A 50 0.63 7.11 12.09
C VAL A 50 1.37 8.44 12.16
N ASN A 51 1.74 8.81 13.39
CA ASN A 51 2.18 10.15 13.74
C ASN A 51 3.24 10.56 12.72
N PRO A 52 3.13 11.73 12.07
CA PRO A 52 4.25 12.27 11.33
C PRO A 52 5.43 12.26 12.30
N MET A 53 6.41 11.42 12.01
CA MET A 53 7.58 11.31 12.86
C MET A 53 8.12 12.73 12.99
N SER A 54 8.23 13.25 14.21
CA SER A 54 8.70 14.63 14.50
C SER A 54 10.12 14.92 13.98
N THR A 55 10.72 13.95 13.29
CA THR A 55 12.08 13.88 12.77
C THR A 55 12.25 14.49 11.37
N GLY A 56 11.33 15.35 10.91
CA GLY A 56 11.51 16.12 9.66
C GLY A 56 11.53 15.30 8.36
N ARG A 57 11.07 14.03 8.38
CA ARG A 57 10.89 13.22 7.18
C ARG A 57 9.45 13.32 6.70
N PRO A 58 9.18 13.34 5.38
CA PRO A 58 7.81 13.33 4.86
C PRO A 58 7.05 12.15 5.46
N SER A 59 5.91 12.42 6.10
CA SER A 59 5.02 11.36 6.54
C SER A 59 4.37 10.77 5.30
N TYR A 60 4.55 9.47 5.08
CA TYR A 60 3.86 8.77 4.02
C TYR A 60 2.38 8.66 4.37
N TYR A 61 1.50 8.86 3.38
CA TYR A 61 0.06 8.71 3.60
C TYR A 61 -0.26 7.28 4.04
N LEU A 62 -1.02 7.15 5.13
CA LEU A 62 -1.40 5.87 5.74
C LEU A 62 -2.00 4.90 4.73
N ALA A 63 -2.88 5.39 3.86
CA ALA A 63 -3.51 4.57 2.84
C ALA A 63 -2.48 3.99 1.87
N MET A 64 -1.44 4.74 1.50
CA MET A 64 -0.37 4.24 0.63
C MET A 64 0.44 3.12 1.33
N MET A 65 0.79 3.31 2.60
CA MET A 65 1.45 2.26 3.39
C MET A 65 0.59 0.99 3.49
N LEU A 66 -0.74 1.14 3.62
CA LEU A 66 -1.67 0.03 3.65
C LEU A 66 -1.80 -0.67 2.30
N LYS A 67 -1.93 0.09 1.18
CA LYS A 67 -1.92 -0.42 -0.20
C LYS A 67 -0.68 -1.31 -0.42
N LEU A 68 0.50 -0.80 -0.04
CA LEU A 68 1.78 -1.53 -0.14
C LEU A 68 1.81 -2.80 0.74
N TYR A 69 1.26 -2.73 1.95
CA TYR A 69 1.22 -3.88 2.87
C TYR A 69 0.31 -5.00 2.35
N ILE A 70 -0.89 -4.64 1.88
CA ILE A 70 -1.85 -5.59 1.28
C ILE A 70 -1.24 -6.22 0.03
N TYR A 71 -0.64 -5.42 -0.85
CA TYR A 71 0.05 -5.90 -2.04
C TYR A 71 1.14 -6.93 -1.68
N GLY A 72 1.99 -6.59 -0.70
CA GLY A 72 3.05 -7.48 -0.23
C GLY A 72 2.51 -8.79 0.35
N TYR A 73 1.39 -8.74 1.08
CA TYR A 73 0.74 -9.93 1.62
C TYR A 73 0.21 -10.84 0.50
N LEU A 74 -0.56 -10.30 -0.45
CA LEU A 74 -1.15 -11.06 -1.55
C LEU A 74 -0.09 -11.69 -2.47
N ASN A 75 1.02 -10.99 -2.71
CA ASN A 75 2.12 -11.46 -3.54
C ASN A 75 3.18 -12.27 -2.77
N ARG A 76 2.93 -12.59 -1.48
CA ARG A 76 3.85 -13.32 -0.58
C ARG A 76 5.24 -12.68 -0.43
N ILE A 77 5.31 -11.36 -0.51
CA ILE A 77 6.52 -10.54 -0.36
C ILE A 77 6.59 -9.97 1.05
N GLN A 78 7.02 -10.80 2.00
CA GLN A 78 6.96 -10.47 3.43
C GLN A 78 8.10 -9.61 3.95
N LEU A 79 9.20 -9.46 3.21
CA LEU A 79 10.37 -8.71 3.67
C LEU A 79 10.31 -7.27 3.16
N SER A 80 10.41 -6.29 4.07
CA SER A 80 10.40 -4.86 3.71
C SER A 80 11.47 -4.51 2.67
N ARG A 81 12.65 -5.14 2.76
CA ARG A 81 13.73 -4.98 1.77
C ARG A 81 13.42 -5.60 0.41
N ARG A 82 12.59 -6.65 0.38
CA ARG A 82 12.12 -7.21 -0.90
C ARG A 82 11.09 -6.28 -1.51
N LEU A 83 10.13 -5.79 -0.73
CA LEU A 83 9.17 -4.75 -1.17
C LEU A 83 9.89 -3.50 -1.71
N GLU A 84 10.96 -3.08 -1.05
CA GLU A 84 11.80 -1.97 -1.49
C GLU A 84 12.37 -2.17 -2.91
N LYS A 85 12.81 -3.39 -3.22
CA LYS A 85 13.29 -3.74 -4.55
C LYS A 85 12.15 -3.89 -5.56
N GLU A 86 10.98 -4.34 -5.12
CA GLU A 86 9.84 -4.58 -6.02
C GLU A 86 9.28 -3.29 -6.59
N TYR A 87 9.08 -2.25 -5.78
CA TYR A 87 8.52 -1.00 -6.31
C TYR A 87 9.45 -0.28 -7.30
N ASN A 88 10.74 -0.61 -7.31
CA ASN A 88 11.70 -0.05 -8.28
C ASN A 88 11.68 -0.76 -9.63
N ARG A 89 11.06 -1.94 -9.75
CA ARG A 89 11.09 -2.76 -10.97
C ARG A 89 9.73 -3.22 -11.47
N ASN A 90 8.75 -3.31 -10.57
CA ASN A 90 7.41 -3.77 -10.88
C ASN A 90 6.50 -2.58 -11.14
N VAL A 91 6.01 -2.48 -12.37
CA VAL A 91 5.15 -1.38 -12.81
C VAL A 91 3.80 -1.36 -12.08
N GLU A 92 3.27 -2.51 -11.65
CA GLU A 92 2.03 -2.57 -10.86
C GLU A 92 2.21 -1.86 -9.52
N LEU A 93 3.36 -2.08 -8.90
CA LEU A 93 3.67 -1.51 -7.60
C LEU A 93 4.03 -0.02 -7.74
N MET A 94 4.73 0.36 -8.81
CA MET A 94 4.92 1.78 -9.17
C MET A 94 3.60 2.51 -9.37
N TRP A 95 2.64 1.86 -10.04
CA TRP A 95 1.29 2.38 -10.26
C TRP A 95 0.56 2.55 -8.92
N LEU A 96 0.54 1.51 -8.08
CA LEU A 96 -0.21 1.50 -6.81
C LEU A 96 0.26 2.54 -5.79
N ILE A 97 1.56 2.85 -5.77
CA ILE A 97 2.12 3.82 -4.81
C ILE A 97 2.52 5.14 -5.48
N GLU A 98 2.09 5.38 -6.71
CA GLU A 98 2.38 6.61 -7.46
C GLU A 98 3.89 6.92 -7.56
N ARG A 99 4.72 5.87 -7.72
CA ARG A 99 6.20 5.95 -7.73
C ARG A 99 6.84 6.52 -6.47
N LEU A 100 6.11 6.58 -5.35
CA LEU A 100 6.71 6.87 -4.05
C LEU A 100 7.73 5.79 -3.69
N SER A 101 8.79 6.18 -2.98
CA SER A 101 9.91 5.28 -2.65
C SER A 101 10.10 5.18 -1.13
N PRO A 102 9.18 4.51 -0.42
CA PRO A 102 9.30 4.35 1.02
C PRO A 102 10.47 3.43 1.38
N ASP A 103 11.39 3.93 2.21
CA ASP A 103 12.50 3.16 2.79
C ASP A 103 11.96 1.91 3.52
N PHE A 104 12.68 0.79 3.44
CA PHE A 104 12.35 -0.44 4.17
C PHE A 104 12.13 -0.20 5.67
N LYS A 105 12.79 0.82 6.25
CA LYS A 105 12.59 1.23 7.65
C LYS A 105 11.20 1.80 7.88
N ALA A 106 10.66 2.60 6.97
CA ALA A 106 9.31 3.14 7.05
C ALA A 106 8.28 2.01 7.01
N ILE A 107 8.44 1.06 6.08
CA ILE A 107 7.57 -0.13 5.96
C ILE A 107 7.64 -0.98 7.25
N ALA A 108 8.85 -1.20 7.79
CA ALA A 108 9.02 -1.97 9.02
C ALA A 108 8.40 -1.26 10.24
N ASN A 109 8.53 0.06 10.33
CA ASN A 109 7.94 0.85 11.40
C ASN A 109 6.41 0.85 11.32
N PHE A 110 5.85 0.98 10.12
CA PHE A 110 4.41 0.87 9.88
C PHE A 110 3.85 -0.46 10.40
N ARG A 111 4.53 -1.58 10.09
CA ARG A 111 4.14 -2.90 10.59
C ARG A 111 4.15 -2.97 12.12
N LYS A 112 5.23 -2.49 12.76
CA LYS A 112 5.40 -2.53 14.21
C LYS A 112 4.43 -1.62 14.96
N GLY A 113 4.18 -0.42 14.44
CA GLY A 113 3.25 0.54 15.04
C GLY A 113 1.82 -0.01 15.14
N ASN A 114 1.41 -0.80 14.15
CA ASN A 114 0.06 -1.36 14.08
C ASN A 114 -0.07 -2.77 14.72
N THR A 115 1.00 -3.36 15.28
CA THR A 115 0.91 -4.67 15.97
C THR A 115 0.70 -4.52 17.49
N LYS A 116 0.96 -3.34 18.05
CA LYS A 116 0.81 -3.06 19.49
C LYS A 116 -0.61 -2.57 19.77
N ASP A 117 -1.55 -3.48 19.62
CA ASP A 117 -2.88 -3.31 20.19
C ASP A 117 -2.80 -3.74 21.67
N GLU A 118 -2.17 -2.89 22.49
CA GLU A 118 -2.15 -3.04 23.95
C GLU A 118 -3.49 -2.57 24.57
N ASN A 119 -4.38 -1.96 23.77
CA ASN A 119 -5.66 -1.40 24.19
C ASN A 119 -6.89 -2.30 23.94
N ALA A 120 -6.71 -3.51 23.38
CA ALA A 120 -7.79 -4.51 23.31
C ALA A 120 -8.12 -5.17 24.68
N LYS A 121 -7.62 -4.63 25.81
CA LYS A 121 -7.90 -5.12 27.17
C LYS A 121 -8.89 -4.27 27.98
N GLU A 122 -9.35 -3.11 27.50
CA GLU A 122 -10.21 -2.22 28.30
C GLU A 122 -11.67 -2.08 27.83
N PHE A 123 -12.15 -2.88 26.87
CA PHE A 123 -13.59 -3.02 26.65
C PHE A 123 -14.21 -4.06 27.59
N GLY A 124 -14.15 -3.72 28.89
CA GLY A 124 -15.02 -4.24 29.93
C GLY A 124 -15.30 -3.09 30.90
N PRO A 125 -16.49 -2.51 30.83
CA PRO A 125 -17.45 -2.83 31.88
C PRO A 125 -18.74 -3.31 31.21
N THR A 126 -19.18 -4.52 31.55
CA THR A 126 -20.34 -4.67 32.44
C THR A 126 -21.33 -3.53 32.20
N VAL A 127 -22.19 -3.76 31.21
CA VAL A 127 -23.61 -3.46 31.23
C VAL A 127 -23.98 -2.52 32.38
N ALA A 128 -24.29 -1.28 32.01
CA ALA A 128 -24.86 -0.23 32.83
C ALA A 128 -26.10 -0.73 33.63
N ALA A 129 -25.86 -1.50 34.68
CA ALA A 129 -26.82 -1.92 35.68
C ALA A 129 -26.74 -0.92 36.84
N SER A 130 -27.27 0.29 36.61
CA SER A 130 -28.02 1.04 37.63
C SER A 130 -28.65 2.28 36.99
N LYS A 131 -29.61 2.06 36.08
CA LYS A 131 -30.81 2.90 36.11
C LYS A 131 -31.62 2.44 37.33
N LEU A 132 -32.13 3.41 38.10
CA LEU A 132 -33.10 3.28 39.19
C LEU A 132 -32.51 2.82 40.53
N THR A 133 -32.09 3.76 41.36
CA THR A 133 -32.83 4.16 42.58
C THR A 133 -32.37 5.57 42.96
#